data_AF-A0AA40CQY6-F1
#
_entry.id   AF-A0AA40CQY6-F1
#
_cell.length_a   1.000
_cell.length_b   1.000
_cell.length_c   1.000
_cell.angle_alpha   90.00
_cell.angle_beta   90.00
_cell.angle_gamma   90.00
#
_symmetry.space_group_name_H-M   'P 1'
#
loop_
_entity.id
_entity.type
_entity.pdbx_description
1 polymer ?
#
loop_
_entity_poly.entity_id
_entity_poly.type
_entity_poly.pdbx_seq_one_letter_code
_entity_poly.pdbx_strand_id
1 'polypeptide(L)'
;MIRRTREDLFDGETILQIPGSMDETLLNKNCTHAEKRAQMPTKYYWDPVQCDSSMAKNPQSDISQADILRILTNARLAVVHEACPSVYSSLPMEEVDVVVSEEDQDEEMPVENMPNEGGAKASQLSREEFKARRQHDWRSSLKLQQALEFSKDALTSSSKIFFFSEFVSAFDALAAALTNSSIAYAKLNETMNRDERQAVVDDFESNDKSVKVLLLTAVGGEGITLIKASVVVILTPSWNPFIDLQIKYRADRIGQTLFVHTYRFMNDEFSERYVKRKQKMTMSSSCWMIQRDFVDSSLERVHEWTEEELFGKSKELNS
;
A
#
# COMPACT_ATOMS: atom_id res chain seq x y z
N MET A 1 -10.68 -23.04 -23.82
CA MET A 1 -9.95 -22.74 -22.55
C MET A 1 -10.51 -23.65 -21.48
N ILE A 2 -9.67 -24.37 -20.73
CA ILE A 2 -10.10 -25.20 -19.60
C ILE A 2 -9.74 -24.46 -18.32
N ARG A 3 -10.71 -24.28 -17.42
CA ARG A 3 -10.52 -23.68 -16.10
C ARG A 3 -11.14 -24.59 -15.06
N ARG A 4 -10.44 -24.77 -13.95
CA ARG A 4 -10.93 -25.48 -12.77
C ARG A 4 -10.82 -24.59 -11.54
N THR A 5 -11.62 -24.88 -10.54
CA THR A 5 -11.71 -24.11 -9.30
C THR A 5 -11.46 -25.03 -8.11
N ARG A 6 -11.26 -24.43 -6.93
CA ARG A 6 -11.02 -25.18 -5.70
C ARG A 6 -12.24 -25.97 -5.22
N GLU A 7 -13.42 -25.46 -5.54
CA GLU A 7 -14.70 -26.09 -5.21
C GLU A 7 -15.10 -27.18 -6.22
N ASP A 8 -14.34 -27.32 -7.32
CA ASP A 8 -14.66 -28.31 -8.33
C ASP A 8 -14.53 -29.72 -7.75
N LEU A 9 -15.55 -30.52 -8.03
CA LEU A 9 -15.62 -31.90 -7.60
C LEU A 9 -15.12 -32.84 -8.71
N PHE A 10 -14.43 -33.90 -8.30
CA PHE A 10 -14.12 -35.06 -9.14
C PHE A 10 -14.52 -36.31 -8.37
N ASP A 11 -15.38 -37.14 -8.96
CA ASP A 11 -15.97 -38.33 -8.32
C ASP A 11 -16.64 -38.08 -6.94
N GLY A 12 -17.19 -36.89 -6.75
CA GLY A 12 -17.91 -36.50 -5.52
C GLY A 12 -17.03 -35.92 -4.41
N GLU A 13 -15.71 -35.88 -4.60
CA GLU A 13 -14.77 -35.24 -3.68
C GLU A 13 -14.20 -33.95 -4.28
N THR A 14 -13.82 -32.99 -3.42
CA THR A 14 -13.12 -31.79 -3.87
C THR A 14 -11.74 -32.15 -4.41
N ILE A 15 -11.42 -31.65 -5.61
CA ILE A 15 -10.14 -31.93 -6.27
C ILE A 15 -8.98 -31.40 -5.42
N LEU A 16 -9.19 -30.29 -4.70
CA LEU A 16 -8.17 -29.62 -3.90
C LEU A 16 -8.54 -29.64 -2.41
N GLN A 17 -7.86 -30.49 -1.65
CA GLN A 17 -7.92 -30.53 -0.19
C GLN A 17 -6.91 -29.56 0.42
N ILE A 18 -7.18 -28.27 0.30
CA ILE A 18 -6.38 -27.21 0.95
C ILE A 18 -7.20 -26.67 2.14
N PRO A 19 -6.57 -26.26 3.27
CA PRO A 19 -7.27 -25.57 4.36
C PRO A 19 -7.80 -24.21 3.90
N GLY A 20 -8.96 -23.77 4.40
CA GLY A 20 -9.60 -22.53 3.95
C GLY A 20 -8.71 -21.28 4.04
N SER A 21 -9.18 -20.19 3.43
CA SER A 21 -8.55 -18.87 3.53
C SER A 21 -9.58 -17.78 3.86
N MET A 22 -9.13 -16.71 4.49
CA MET A 22 -9.94 -15.54 4.82
C MET A 22 -9.22 -14.28 4.38
N ASP A 23 -9.98 -13.32 3.86
CA ASP A 23 -9.48 -12.01 3.49
C ASP A 23 -10.13 -10.94 4.37
N GLU A 24 -9.31 -10.08 4.96
CA GLU A 24 -9.74 -8.99 5.82
C GLU A 24 -9.08 -7.68 5.40
N THR A 25 -9.86 -6.59 5.39
CA THR A 25 -9.34 -5.25 5.18
C THR A 25 -9.22 -4.53 6.51
N LEU A 26 -7.98 -4.22 6.91
CA LEU A 26 -7.69 -3.38 8.07
C LEU A 26 -7.71 -1.93 7.62
N LEU A 27 -8.82 -1.25 7.94
CA LEU A 27 -9.00 0.16 7.61
C LEU A 27 -8.50 1.03 8.77
N ASN A 28 -7.44 1.78 8.50
CA ASN A 28 -6.95 2.81 9.38
C ASN A 28 -7.65 4.14 9.06
N LYS A 29 -8.48 4.60 9.99
CA LYS A 29 -9.17 5.89 9.90
C LYS A 29 -8.31 7.07 10.36
N ASN A 30 -7.19 6.79 11.04
CA ASN A 30 -6.31 7.81 11.56
C ASN A 30 -5.15 8.03 10.58
N CYS A 31 -4.89 9.30 10.26
CA CYS A 31 -3.85 9.70 9.32
C CYS A 31 -3.15 10.94 9.90
N THR A 32 -1.82 10.99 9.84
CA THR A 32 -1.05 12.12 10.38
C THR A 32 -1.27 13.37 9.54
N HIS A 33 -0.97 14.54 10.12
CA HIS A 33 -1.09 15.81 9.39
C HIS A 33 -0.21 15.83 8.13
N ALA A 34 1.00 15.27 8.21
CA ALA A 34 1.91 15.14 7.08
C ALA A 34 1.34 14.23 5.97
N GLU A 35 0.79 13.07 6.35
CA GLU A 35 0.16 12.13 5.41
C GLU A 35 -1.06 12.77 4.73
N LYS A 36 -1.90 13.49 5.48
CA LYS A 36 -3.06 14.25 4.96
C LYS A 36 -2.65 15.36 4.01
N ARG A 37 -1.65 16.15 4.38
CA ARG A 37 -1.09 17.23 3.53
C ARG A 37 -0.62 16.69 2.19
N ALA A 38 0.02 15.52 2.18
CA ALA A 38 0.47 14.88 0.95
C ALA A 38 -0.69 14.38 0.05
N GLN A 39 -1.91 14.22 0.57
CA GLN A 39 -3.10 13.90 -0.23
C GLN A 39 -3.72 15.12 -0.90
N MET A 40 -3.48 16.33 -0.40
CA MET A 40 -4.16 17.56 -0.84
C MET A 40 -4.10 17.78 -2.37
N PRO A 41 -2.95 17.62 -3.05
CA PRO A 41 -2.90 17.78 -4.50
C PRO A 41 -3.79 16.77 -5.26
N THR A 42 -3.89 15.55 -4.72
CA THR A 42 -4.75 14.50 -5.30
C THR A 42 -6.23 14.79 -5.03
N LYS A 43 -6.58 15.23 -3.82
CA LYS A 43 -7.95 15.64 -3.49
C LYS A 43 -8.41 16.80 -4.37
N TYR A 44 -7.58 17.84 -4.51
CA TYR A 44 -7.90 19.00 -5.35
C TYR A 44 -8.14 18.64 -6.82
N TYR A 45 -7.34 17.72 -7.39
CA TYR A 45 -7.48 17.33 -8.79
C TYR A 45 -8.74 16.47 -9.06
N TRP A 46 -9.04 15.51 -8.19
CA TRP A 46 -10.15 14.56 -8.40
C TRP A 46 -11.45 14.94 -7.70
N ASP A 47 -11.41 15.87 -6.75
CA ASP A 47 -12.56 16.44 -6.03
C ASP A 47 -12.39 17.96 -5.83
N PRO A 48 -12.55 18.76 -6.89
CA PRO A 48 -12.40 20.21 -6.83
C PRO A 48 -13.51 20.91 -6.03
N VAL A 49 -14.56 20.20 -5.60
CA VAL A 49 -15.71 20.78 -4.88
C VAL A 49 -15.44 20.95 -3.39
N GLN A 50 -14.51 20.17 -2.82
CA GLN A 50 -14.13 20.27 -1.40
C GLN A 50 -13.05 21.30 -1.10
N CYS A 51 -12.41 21.89 -2.12
CA CYS A 51 -11.45 22.98 -1.95
C CYS A 51 -12.14 24.31 -2.20
N ASP A 52 -11.89 25.28 -1.31
CA ASP A 52 -12.56 26.57 -1.29
C ASP A 52 -12.66 27.22 -2.68
N SER A 53 -13.87 27.69 -2.98
CA SER A 53 -14.31 28.18 -4.30
C SER A 53 -13.51 29.36 -4.86
N SER A 54 -12.58 29.94 -4.09
CA SER A 54 -11.73 31.06 -4.48
C SER A 54 -10.50 30.67 -5.32
N MET A 55 -10.15 29.38 -5.38
CA MET A 55 -8.94 28.88 -6.06
C MET A 55 -9.22 28.07 -7.34
N ALA A 56 -10.47 27.96 -7.78
CA ALA A 56 -10.87 27.01 -8.83
C ALA A 56 -10.58 27.50 -10.27
N LYS A 57 -9.30 27.52 -10.69
CA LYS A 57 -8.99 27.20 -12.09
C LYS A 57 -9.15 25.69 -12.23
N ASN A 58 -9.90 25.21 -13.23
CA ASN A 58 -10.09 23.78 -13.46
C ASN A 58 -8.71 23.12 -13.69
N PRO A 59 -8.14 22.39 -12.71
CA PRO A 59 -6.75 21.93 -12.81
C PRO A 59 -6.56 20.83 -13.87
N GLN A 60 -7.66 20.32 -14.44
CA GLN A 60 -7.64 19.26 -15.43
C GLN A 60 -7.25 19.72 -16.84
N SER A 61 -7.24 21.04 -17.14
CA SER A 61 -6.89 21.51 -18.50
C SER A 61 -5.38 21.60 -18.76
N ASP A 62 -4.57 21.76 -17.71
CA ASP A 62 -3.17 22.19 -17.83
C ASP A 62 -2.15 21.14 -17.33
N ILE A 63 -2.61 20.00 -16.80
CA ILE A 63 -1.73 18.98 -16.18
C ILE A 63 -1.53 17.79 -17.12
N SER A 64 -0.28 17.38 -17.34
CA SER A 64 0.04 16.22 -18.18
C SER A 64 -0.39 14.90 -17.53
N GLN A 65 -0.63 13.86 -18.32
CA GLN A 65 -0.90 12.51 -17.81
C GLN A 65 0.22 11.97 -16.90
N ALA A 66 1.47 12.38 -17.16
CA ALA A 66 2.61 11.99 -16.34
C ALA A 66 2.55 12.63 -14.94
N ASP A 67 2.16 13.90 -14.86
CA ASP A 67 2.02 14.62 -13.59
C ASP A 67 0.88 14.05 -12.74
N ILE A 68 -0.23 13.68 -13.37
CA ILE A 68 -1.36 12.98 -12.73
C ILE A 68 -0.89 11.68 -12.08
N LEU A 69 -0.15 10.86 -12.83
CA LEU A 69 0.39 9.59 -12.30
C LEU A 69 1.40 9.84 -11.18
N ARG A 70 2.20 10.90 -11.25
CA ARG A 70 3.15 11.27 -10.20
C ARG A 70 2.44 11.73 -8.93
N ILE A 71 1.47 12.64 -9.04
CA ILE A 71 0.66 13.12 -7.91
C ILE A 71 0.03 11.94 -7.18
N LEU A 72 -0.57 11.01 -7.93
CA LEU A 72 -1.22 9.84 -7.39
C LEU A 72 -0.23 8.85 -6.76
N THR A 73 0.92 8.63 -7.39
CA THR A 73 1.99 7.77 -6.85
C THR A 73 2.56 8.36 -5.56
N ASN A 74 2.82 9.66 -5.52
CA ASN A 74 3.31 10.37 -4.35
C ASN A 74 2.30 10.30 -3.20
N ALA A 75 1.01 10.50 -3.49
CA ALA A 75 -0.03 10.36 -2.48
C ALA A 75 -0.09 8.94 -1.91
N ARG A 76 0.00 7.90 -2.74
CA ARG A 76 0.05 6.50 -2.27
C ARG A 76 1.29 6.20 -1.42
N LEU A 77 2.45 6.74 -1.80
CA LEU A 77 3.70 6.57 -1.06
C LEU A 77 3.69 7.31 0.28
N ALA A 78 3.13 8.52 0.31
CA ALA A 78 3.06 9.33 1.51
C ALA A 78 2.18 8.69 2.58
N VAL A 79 1.13 7.98 2.18
CA VAL A 79 0.27 7.18 3.07
C VAL A 79 1.04 6.04 3.76
N VAL A 80 2.14 5.57 3.16
CA VAL A 80 3.04 4.63 3.82
C VAL A 80 3.98 5.37 4.75
N HIS A 81 4.63 6.43 4.28
CA HIS A 81 5.52 7.26 5.07
C HIS A 81 5.83 8.56 4.32
N GLU A 82 5.93 9.68 5.02
CA GLU A 82 6.19 11.02 4.42
C GLU A 82 7.48 11.08 3.57
N ALA A 83 8.48 10.27 3.93
CA ALA A 83 9.75 10.21 3.21
C ALA A 83 9.64 9.37 1.91
N CYS A 84 8.73 8.40 1.81
CA CYS A 84 8.66 7.47 0.68
C CYS A 84 8.53 8.12 -0.72
N PRO A 85 7.83 9.25 -0.91
CA PRO A 85 7.75 9.97 -2.19
C PRO A 85 9.10 10.49 -2.72
N SER A 86 10.03 10.86 -1.84
CA SER A 86 11.32 11.45 -2.23
C SER A 86 12.23 10.50 -3.03
N VAL A 87 11.93 9.19 -3.05
CA VAL A 87 12.62 8.20 -3.90
C VAL A 87 12.24 8.34 -5.38
N TYR A 88 11.06 8.89 -5.66
CA TYR A 88 10.46 8.97 -6.99
C TYR A 88 10.35 10.42 -7.49
N SER A 89 10.95 11.38 -6.79
CA SER A 89 10.95 12.81 -7.13
C SER A 89 11.88 13.19 -8.29
N SER A 90 12.70 12.26 -8.79
CA SER A 90 13.72 12.48 -9.83
C SER A 90 13.19 12.49 -11.27
N LEU A 91 11.87 12.51 -11.48
CA LEU A 91 11.28 12.76 -12.80
C LEU A 91 11.26 14.29 -13.04
N PRO A 92 11.79 14.80 -14.15
CA PRO A 92 11.93 16.24 -14.38
C PRO A 92 10.57 16.94 -14.22
N MET A 93 10.50 17.91 -13.31
CA MET A 93 9.36 18.80 -13.07
C MET A 93 9.59 20.14 -13.76
N GLU A 94 8.58 20.66 -14.44
CA GLU A 94 8.29 22.09 -14.35
C GLU A 94 7.49 22.29 -13.05
N GLU A 95 7.92 23.25 -12.23
CA GLU A 95 7.35 23.53 -10.91
C GLU A 95 5.88 23.95 -11.05
N VAL A 96 4.98 23.24 -10.36
CA VAL A 96 3.60 23.71 -10.17
C VAL A 96 3.55 24.41 -8.82
N ASP A 97 3.49 25.74 -8.86
CA ASP A 97 3.31 26.60 -7.68
C ASP A 97 1.96 26.30 -7.01
N VAL A 98 1.99 25.53 -5.92
CA VAL A 98 0.84 25.41 -5.00
C VAL A 98 1.01 26.49 -3.93
N VAL A 99 0.31 27.61 -4.12
CA VAL A 99 0.19 28.66 -3.11
C VAL A 99 -0.67 28.11 -1.97
N VAL A 100 -0.03 27.71 -0.87
CA VAL A 100 -0.71 27.40 0.39
C VAL A 100 -0.86 28.73 1.13
N SER A 101 -2.10 29.19 1.33
CA SER A 101 -2.41 30.39 2.11
C SER A 101 -2.07 30.16 3.59
N GLU A 102 -1.39 31.15 4.18
CA GLU A 102 -0.85 31.16 5.55
C GLU A 102 -1.93 31.34 6.63
N GLU A 103 -2.83 30.36 6.79
CA GLU A 103 -3.77 30.32 7.92
C GLU A 103 -3.72 28.95 8.59
N ASP A 104 -2.61 28.66 9.26
CA ASP A 104 -2.50 27.68 10.35
C ASP A 104 -1.20 28.01 11.11
N GLN A 105 -1.18 29.15 11.79
CA GLN A 105 -0.16 29.46 12.78
C GLN A 105 -0.70 29.09 14.16
N ASP A 106 -0.06 28.13 14.82
CA ASP A 106 0.10 28.19 16.27
C ASP A 106 1.51 27.70 16.65
N GLU A 107 2.28 28.68 17.13
CA GLU A 107 3.52 28.66 17.91
C GLU A 107 4.84 28.16 17.28
N GLU A 108 5.58 29.08 16.65
CA GLU A 108 7.05 29.03 16.56
C GLU A 108 7.71 30.10 17.47
N MET A 109 8.79 29.70 18.14
CA MET A 109 9.71 30.55 18.92
C MET A 109 10.68 31.32 17.99
N PRO A 110 11.15 32.53 18.35
CA PRO A 110 11.73 33.47 17.39
C PRO A 110 13.17 33.15 16.97
N VAL A 111 13.44 33.30 15.68
CA VAL A 111 14.76 33.21 15.05
C VAL A 111 15.20 34.63 14.64
N GLU A 112 16.30 35.15 15.21
CA GLU A 112 16.95 36.36 14.70
C GLU A 112 18.24 36.02 13.93
N ASN A 113 18.32 36.60 12.73
CA ASN A 113 19.47 36.87 11.86
C ASN A 113 20.02 35.73 10.97
N MET A 114 19.53 35.68 9.73
CA MET A 114 20.30 35.23 8.55
C MET A 114 20.46 36.39 7.56
N PRO A 115 21.66 36.61 6.97
CA PRO A 115 21.80 37.41 5.78
C PRO A 115 21.42 36.61 4.54
N ASN A 116 20.78 37.33 3.63
CA ASN A 116 20.24 36.89 2.35
C ASN A 116 21.35 36.68 1.31
N GLU A 117 21.54 35.46 0.79
CA GLU A 117 22.19 35.23 -0.52
C GLU A 117 21.62 33.99 -1.24
N GLY A 118 21.04 34.22 -2.42
CA GLY A 118 21.42 33.55 -3.66
C GLY A 118 21.13 32.06 -3.83
N GLY A 119 20.06 31.74 -4.59
CA GLY A 119 20.00 30.62 -5.53
C GLY A 119 20.41 29.23 -5.02
N ALA A 120 19.54 28.56 -4.27
CA ALA A 120 19.74 27.17 -3.88
C ALA A 120 19.04 26.22 -4.87
N LYS A 121 19.86 25.50 -5.66
CA LYS A 121 19.47 24.33 -6.46
C LYS A 121 18.61 23.39 -5.62
N ALA A 122 17.47 22.95 -6.17
CA ALA A 122 16.66 21.87 -5.61
C ALA A 122 17.57 20.71 -5.22
N SER A 123 17.72 20.49 -3.90
CA SER A 123 18.69 19.57 -3.33
C SER A 123 18.29 18.14 -3.70
N GLN A 124 19.00 17.58 -4.68
CA GLN A 124 18.99 16.16 -5.02
C GLN A 124 19.41 15.36 -3.78
N LEU A 125 18.44 14.85 -3.02
CA LEU A 125 18.74 13.85 -1.99
C LEU A 125 19.18 12.58 -2.71
N SER A 126 20.48 12.26 -2.63
CA SER A 126 21.02 11.01 -3.12
C SER A 126 20.32 9.83 -2.45
N ARG A 127 20.28 8.66 -3.11
CA ARG A 127 19.71 7.43 -2.55
C ARG A 127 20.30 7.13 -1.16
N GLU A 128 21.53 7.57 -0.89
CA GLU A 128 22.30 7.47 0.35
C GLU A 128 21.86 8.48 1.42
N GLU A 129 21.56 9.73 1.06
CA GLU A 129 20.98 10.71 1.99
C GLU A 129 19.53 10.35 2.35
N PHE A 130 18.79 9.78 1.39
CA PHE A 130 17.54 9.08 1.69
C PHE A 130 17.77 7.88 2.62
N LYS A 131 18.89 7.14 2.46
CA LYS A 131 19.30 6.10 3.44
C LYS A 131 19.58 6.63 4.84
N ALA A 132 20.16 7.81 4.95
CA ALA A 132 20.49 8.44 6.22
C ALA A 132 19.25 8.99 6.95
N ARG A 133 18.36 9.72 6.25
CA ARG A 133 17.09 10.19 6.83
C ARG A 133 16.16 9.05 7.28
N ARG A 134 16.27 7.86 6.65
CA ARG A 134 15.47 6.65 6.92
C ARG A 134 15.66 6.01 8.29
N GLN A 135 16.76 6.25 8.99
CA GLN A 135 17.08 5.45 10.18
C GLN A 135 16.30 5.86 11.45
N HIS A 136 15.68 7.04 11.50
CA HIS A 136 15.23 7.56 12.81
C HIS A 136 13.75 7.83 13.07
N ASP A 137 12.83 7.85 12.08
CA ASP A 137 11.43 8.12 12.43
C ASP A 137 10.34 7.37 11.66
N TRP A 138 10.46 6.04 11.54
CA TRP A 138 9.32 5.20 11.13
C TRP A 138 8.07 5.40 12.01
N ARG A 139 8.23 5.98 13.20
CA ARG A 139 7.16 6.30 14.14
C ARG A 139 6.32 7.48 13.66
N SER A 140 6.73 8.26 12.66
CA SER A 140 5.86 9.29 12.08
C SER A 140 4.75 8.69 11.20
N SER A 141 4.85 7.42 10.80
CA SER A 141 3.82 6.72 10.01
C SER A 141 2.93 5.82 10.87
N LEU A 142 1.62 6.07 10.83
CA LEU A 142 0.64 5.21 11.49
C LEU A 142 0.54 3.83 10.82
N LYS A 143 0.68 3.79 9.50
CA LYS A 143 0.61 2.53 8.74
C LYS A 143 1.76 1.59 9.11
N LEU A 144 2.98 2.13 9.25
CA LEU A 144 4.15 1.34 9.66
C LEU A 144 4.07 0.90 11.12
N GLN A 145 3.57 1.77 12.01
CA GLN A 145 3.32 1.39 13.40
C GLN A 145 2.35 0.21 13.50
N GLN A 146 1.23 0.26 12.78
CA GLN A 146 0.25 -0.83 12.73
C GLN A 146 0.84 -2.10 12.14
N ALA A 147 1.61 -2.00 11.04
CA ALA A 147 2.23 -3.16 10.40
C ALA A 147 3.26 -3.82 11.34
N LEU A 148 4.00 -3.02 12.11
CA LEU A 148 4.94 -3.52 13.11
C LEU A 148 4.22 -4.21 14.27
N GLU A 149 3.17 -3.60 14.83
CA GLU A 149 2.43 -4.19 15.95
C GLU A 149 1.75 -5.49 15.52
N PHE A 150 1.12 -5.48 14.35
CA PHE A 150 0.57 -6.67 13.72
C PHE A 150 1.63 -7.77 13.53
N SER A 151 2.85 -7.40 13.13
CA SER A 151 3.95 -8.35 13.02
C SER A 151 4.28 -8.97 14.36
N LYS A 152 4.38 -8.19 15.44
CA LYS A 152 4.67 -8.73 16.78
C LYS A 152 3.57 -9.71 17.21
N ASP A 153 2.31 -9.33 17.07
CA ASP A 153 1.16 -10.15 17.45
C ASP A 153 1.14 -11.47 16.67
N ALA A 154 1.26 -11.41 15.35
CA ALA A 154 1.28 -12.61 14.52
C ALA A 154 2.50 -13.49 14.80
N LEU A 155 3.66 -12.92 15.17
CA LEU A 155 4.84 -13.68 15.57
C LEU A 155 4.69 -14.40 16.91
N THR A 156 3.85 -13.89 17.84
CA THR A 156 3.52 -14.59 19.10
C THR A 156 2.80 -15.91 18.82
N SER A 157 1.92 -15.94 17.81
CA SER A 157 1.23 -17.14 17.36
C SER A 157 2.13 -18.16 16.63
N SER A 158 3.43 -17.86 16.50
CA SER A 158 4.40 -18.63 15.71
C SER A 158 4.07 -18.78 14.22
N SER A 159 3.20 -17.92 13.70
CA SER A 159 2.92 -17.84 12.27
C SER A 159 4.09 -17.23 11.50
N LYS A 160 4.36 -17.73 10.29
CA LYS A 160 5.21 -17.02 9.33
C LYS A 160 4.36 -16.06 8.51
N ILE A 161 4.91 -14.88 8.26
CA ILE A 161 4.22 -13.75 7.65
C ILE A 161 5.02 -13.32 6.43
N PHE A 162 4.34 -12.99 5.33
CA PHE A 162 4.98 -12.17 4.31
C PHE A 162 4.15 -10.93 3.98
N PHE A 163 4.86 -9.84 3.73
CA PHE A 163 4.31 -8.56 3.33
C PHE A 163 4.50 -8.35 1.84
N PHE A 164 3.47 -7.82 1.17
CA PHE A 164 3.49 -7.43 -0.22
C PHE A 164 3.27 -5.93 -0.40
N SER A 165 4.06 -5.33 -1.30
CA SER A 165 3.93 -3.94 -1.74
C SER A 165 4.53 -3.78 -3.14
N GLU A 166 3.92 -2.91 -3.94
CA GLU A 166 4.48 -2.50 -5.24
C GLU A 166 5.69 -1.58 -5.07
N PHE A 167 5.86 -0.96 -3.90
CA PHE A 167 6.86 0.08 -3.67
C PHE A 167 8.04 -0.44 -2.85
N VAL A 168 9.23 -0.39 -3.43
CA VAL A 168 10.47 -0.78 -2.74
C VAL A 168 10.73 0.13 -1.53
N SER A 169 10.37 1.41 -1.62
CA SER A 169 10.54 2.39 -0.54
C SER A 169 9.66 2.08 0.68
N ALA A 170 8.47 1.50 0.49
CA ALA A 170 7.61 1.06 1.58
C ALA A 170 8.28 -0.04 2.41
N PHE A 171 8.95 -1.00 1.75
CA PHE A 171 9.70 -2.03 2.45
C PHE A 171 10.96 -1.55 3.11
N ASP A 172 11.65 -0.57 2.53
CA ASP A 172 12.80 0.03 3.20
C ASP A 172 12.39 0.69 4.52
N ALA A 173 11.21 1.33 4.56
CA ALA A 173 10.66 1.92 5.77
C ALA A 173 10.20 0.86 6.79
N LEU A 174 9.48 -0.18 6.35
CA LEU A 174 9.07 -1.29 7.21
C LEU A 174 10.27 -2.08 7.74
N ALA A 175 11.29 -2.32 6.92
CA ALA A 175 12.54 -2.97 7.32
C ALA A 175 13.25 -2.20 8.44
N ALA A 176 13.26 -0.87 8.38
CA ALA A 176 13.81 -0.04 9.46
C ALA A 176 13.01 -0.20 10.77
N ALA A 177 11.68 -0.28 10.69
CA ALA A 177 10.82 -0.52 11.85
C ALA A 177 11.04 -1.92 12.47
N LEU A 178 11.15 -2.96 11.64
CA LEU A 178 11.43 -4.35 12.06
C LEU A 178 12.81 -4.48 12.70
N THR A 179 13.84 -3.87 12.10
CA THR A 179 15.22 -3.86 12.64
C THR A 179 15.27 -3.20 14.02
N ASN A 180 14.63 -2.03 14.16
CA ASN A 180 14.53 -1.33 15.45
C ASN A 180 13.83 -2.15 16.54
N SER A 181 12.95 -3.07 16.15
CA SER A 181 12.23 -3.96 17.07
C SER A 181 12.88 -5.33 17.22
N SER A 182 14.11 -5.51 16.70
CA SER A 182 14.84 -6.79 16.71
C SER A 182 14.08 -7.97 16.08
N ILE A 183 13.24 -7.69 15.08
CA ILE A 183 12.51 -8.71 14.33
C ILE A 183 13.34 -9.10 13.11
N ALA A 184 13.76 -10.36 13.03
CA ALA A 184 14.47 -10.89 11.87
C ALA A 184 13.53 -10.99 10.66
N TYR A 185 13.98 -10.46 9.52
CA TYR A 185 13.24 -10.49 8.26
C TYR A 185 14.18 -10.79 7.08
N ALA A 186 13.61 -11.35 6.02
CA ALA A 186 14.25 -11.43 4.72
C ALA A 186 13.53 -10.53 3.70
N LYS A 187 14.23 -10.11 2.66
CA LYS A 187 13.69 -9.23 1.62
C LYS A 187 13.99 -9.81 0.25
N LEU A 188 12.95 -9.95 -0.59
CA LEU A 188 13.06 -10.33 -1.99
C LEU A 188 12.88 -9.10 -2.89
N ASN A 189 13.93 -8.76 -3.62
CA ASN A 189 13.99 -7.61 -4.53
C ASN A 189 14.27 -8.04 -5.98
N GLU A 190 13.85 -7.21 -6.92
CA GLU A 190 14.03 -7.41 -8.38
C GLU A 190 15.49 -7.42 -8.81
N THR A 191 16.39 -6.89 -7.98
CA THR A 191 17.83 -6.83 -8.28
C THR A 191 18.57 -8.13 -7.95
N MET A 192 17.93 -9.08 -7.25
CA MET A 192 18.55 -10.34 -6.85
C MET A 192 18.58 -11.34 -8.01
N ASN A 193 19.66 -12.09 -8.15
CA ASN A 193 19.72 -13.15 -9.15
C ASN A 193 18.81 -14.33 -8.75
N ARG A 194 18.66 -15.34 -9.63
CA ARG A 194 17.76 -16.46 -9.38
C ARG A 194 18.16 -17.29 -8.15
N ASP A 195 19.46 -17.54 -7.98
CA ASP A 195 19.98 -18.42 -6.93
C ASP A 195 19.87 -17.75 -5.56
N GLU A 196 20.17 -16.46 -5.47
CA GLU A 196 19.96 -15.64 -4.27
C GLU A 196 18.50 -15.61 -3.84
N ARG A 197 17.58 -15.48 -4.81
CA ARG A 197 16.14 -15.50 -4.54
C ARG A 197 15.69 -16.86 -4.02
N GLN A 198 16.15 -17.94 -4.65
CA GLN A 198 15.82 -19.30 -4.21
C GLN A 198 16.35 -19.55 -2.80
N ALA A 199 17.58 -19.12 -2.47
CA ALA A 199 18.14 -19.28 -1.14
C ALA A 199 17.31 -18.57 -0.05
N VAL A 200 16.81 -17.36 -0.33
CA VAL A 200 15.91 -16.64 0.60
C VAL A 200 14.56 -17.33 0.76
N VAL A 201 13.99 -17.83 -0.34
CA VAL A 201 12.74 -18.60 -0.30
C VAL A 201 12.92 -19.89 0.49
N ASP A 202 14.01 -20.61 0.27
CA ASP A 202 14.31 -21.87 0.96
C ASP A 202 14.53 -21.65 2.45
N ASP A 203 15.22 -20.58 2.86
CA ASP A 203 15.38 -20.21 4.27
C ASP A 203 14.01 -19.86 4.91
N PHE A 204 13.18 -19.09 4.21
CA PHE A 204 11.83 -18.76 4.68
C PHE A 204 10.90 -19.98 4.74
N GLU A 205 11.03 -20.93 3.82
CA GLU A 205 10.23 -22.17 3.80
C GLU A 205 10.81 -23.28 4.70
N SER A 206 12.01 -23.07 5.25
CA SER A 206 12.60 -23.99 6.23
C SER A 206 11.78 -24.00 7.53
N ASN A 207 11.80 -25.10 8.28
CA ASN A 207 11.19 -25.12 9.62
C ASN A 207 12.03 -24.37 10.66
N ASP A 208 13.19 -23.84 10.27
CA ASP A 208 14.03 -23.07 11.17
C ASP A 208 13.38 -21.72 11.51
N LYS A 209 13.65 -21.23 12.72
CA LYS A 209 13.02 -20.01 13.28
C LYS A 209 13.82 -18.74 12.97
N SER A 210 14.86 -18.81 12.15
CA SER A 210 15.74 -17.69 11.80
C SER A 210 14.96 -16.51 11.22
N VAL A 211 14.09 -16.77 10.24
CA VAL A 211 13.30 -15.76 9.54
C VAL A 211 11.82 -16.15 9.54
N LYS A 212 11.00 -15.28 10.15
CA LYS A 212 9.54 -15.43 10.19
C LYS A 212 8.80 -14.35 9.40
N VAL A 213 9.50 -13.28 9.00
CA VAL A 213 8.93 -12.18 8.22
C VAL A 213 9.64 -12.09 6.87
N LEU A 214 8.88 -12.12 5.79
CA LEU A 214 9.39 -11.93 4.43
C LEU A 214 8.78 -10.66 3.82
N LEU A 215 9.62 -9.81 3.24
CA LEU A 215 9.22 -8.62 2.49
C LEU A 215 9.31 -8.91 1.00
N LEU A 216 8.18 -8.91 0.31
CA LEU A 216 8.05 -9.35 -1.09
C LEU A 216 7.55 -8.22 -2.00
N THR A 217 8.40 -7.82 -2.94
CA THR A 217 8.04 -6.88 -4.03
C THR A 217 7.35 -7.58 -5.20
N ALA A 218 7.11 -6.86 -6.31
CA ALA A 218 6.48 -7.39 -7.52
C ALA A 218 7.22 -8.60 -8.16
N VAL A 219 8.46 -8.89 -7.76
CA VAL A 219 9.16 -10.17 -8.02
C VAL A 219 8.32 -11.40 -7.63
N GLY A 220 7.41 -11.26 -6.68
CA GLY A 220 6.43 -12.29 -6.31
C GLY A 220 5.57 -12.78 -7.48
N GLY A 221 5.57 -12.10 -8.63
CA GLY A 221 4.93 -12.54 -9.86
C GLY A 221 5.53 -13.80 -10.50
N GLU A 222 6.78 -14.18 -10.17
CA GLU A 222 7.55 -15.20 -10.90
C GLU A 222 7.22 -16.68 -10.56
N GLY A 223 6.20 -16.97 -9.76
CA GLY A 223 5.81 -18.37 -9.53
C GLY A 223 6.29 -18.98 -8.22
N ILE A 224 6.92 -18.19 -7.33
CA ILE A 224 7.42 -18.67 -6.04
C ILE A 224 6.31 -19.35 -5.20
N THR A 225 6.71 -20.22 -4.28
CA THR A 225 5.81 -20.96 -3.41
C THR A 225 6.17 -20.63 -1.97
N LEU A 226 5.21 -20.15 -1.20
CA LEU A 226 5.37 -19.66 0.17
C LEU A 226 4.40 -20.39 1.11
N ILE A 227 4.35 -21.72 1.06
CA ILE A 227 3.35 -22.55 1.75
C ILE A 227 3.57 -22.63 3.26
N LYS A 228 4.70 -22.16 3.79
CA LYS A 228 4.91 -22.04 5.24
C LYS A 228 4.32 -20.76 5.83
N ALA A 229 3.96 -19.78 5.01
CA ALA A 229 3.25 -18.61 5.48
C ALA A 229 1.77 -18.92 5.69
N SER A 230 1.27 -18.66 6.91
CA SER A 230 -0.16 -18.67 7.23
C SER A 230 -0.77 -17.27 7.21
N VAL A 231 0.06 -16.23 7.16
CA VAL A 231 -0.38 -14.83 7.16
C VAL A 231 0.22 -14.09 5.97
N VAL A 232 -0.65 -13.46 5.19
CA VAL A 232 -0.31 -12.62 4.04
C VAL A 232 -0.72 -11.19 4.35
N VAL A 233 0.18 -10.23 4.21
CA VAL A 233 -0.16 -8.81 4.43
C VAL A 233 0.07 -8.02 3.15
N ILE A 234 -0.98 -7.38 2.63
CA ILE A 234 -0.88 -6.42 1.53
C ILE A 234 -0.74 -5.04 2.16
N LEU A 235 0.50 -4.53 2.20
CA LEU A 235 0.82 -3.23 2.79
C LEU A 235 0.34 -2.08 1.91
N THR A 236 0.46 -2.22 0.60
CA THR A 236 -0.04 -1.25 -0.37
C THR A 236 -0.83 -2.00 -1.44
N PRO A 237 -2.15 -1.79 -1.56
CA PRO A 237 -2.97 -2.50 -2.55
C PRO A 237 -2.54 -2.13 -3.97
N SER A 238 -2.50 -3.10 -4.89
CA SER A 238 -2.26 -2.82 -6.31
C SER A 238 -3.45 -2.12 -6.98
N TRP A 239 -3.23 -1.44 -8.11
CA TRP A 239 -4.36 -1.02 -8.97
C TRP A 239 -5.14 -2.22 -9.51
N ASN A 240 -4.45 -3.31 -9.81
CA ASN A 240 -5.03 -4.51 -10.36
C ASN A 240 -5.27 -5.53 -9.24
N PRO A 241 -6.53 -5.87 -8.90
CA PRO A 241 -6.81 -6.80 -7.82
C PRO A 241 -6.30 -8.22 -8.08
N PHE A 242 -6.06 -8.58 -9.35
CA PHE A 242 -5.51 -9.89 -9.69
C PHE A 242 -4.04 -10.06 -9.29
N ILE A 243 -3.29 -8.96 -9.13
CA ILE A 243 -1.93 -9.00 -8.60
C ILE A 243 -2.01 -9.42 -7.13
N ASP A 244 -2.87 -8.78 -6.34
CA ASP A 244 -3.06 -9.10 -4.93
C ASP A 244 -3.56 -10.55 -4.73
N LEU A 245 -4.48 -11.02 -5.58
CA LEU A 245 -4.90 -12.42 -5.57
C LEU A 245 -3.76 -13.37 -5.91
N GLN A 246 -2.94 -13.05 -6.91
CA GLN A 246 -1.78 -13.86 -7.28
C GLN A 246 -0.79 -13.97 -6.12
N ILE A 247 -0.62 -12.89 -5.36
CA ILE A 247 0.21 -12.84 -4.16
C ILE A 247 -0.37 -13.73 -3.06
N LYS A 248 -1.67 -13.66 -2.78
CA LYS A 248 -2.35 -14.58 -1.85
C LYS A 248 -2.10 -16.05 -2.24
N TYR A 249 -2.22 -16.38 -3.52
CA TYR A 249 -2.01 -17.74 -4.02
C TYR A 249 -0.56 -18.23 -3.96
N ARG A 250 0.39 -17.43 -3.47
CA ARG A 250 1.73 -17.90 -3.10
C ARG A 250 1.69 -18.75 -1.82
N ALA A 251 0.83 -18.41 -0.87
CA ALA A 251 0.62 -19.17 0.36
C ALA A 251 -0.63 -20.06 0.33
N ASP A 252 -1.73 -19.58 -0.26
CA ASP A 252 -2.97 -20.37 -0.42
C ASP A 252 -2.84 -21.29 -1.66
N ARG A 253 -2.01 -22.32 -1.50
CA ARG A 253 -1.60 -23.24 -2.58
C ARG A 253 -1.54 -24.68 -2.09
N ILE A 254 -1.54 -25.63 -3.02
CA ILE A 254 -1.28 -27.05 -2.75
C ILE A 254 0.02 -27.18 -1.94
N GLY A 255 -0.04 -27.94 -0.85
CA GLY A 255 1.07 -28.09 0.12
C GLY A 255 0.90 -27.25 1.38
N GLN A 256 -0.03 -26.29 1.39
CA GLN A 256 -0.40 -25.57 2.60
C GLN A 256 -1.15 -26.48 3.58
N THR A 257 -0.75 -26.42 4.85
CA THR A 257 -1.35 -27.21 5.94
C THR A 257 -2.11 -26.36 6.95
N LEU A 258 -1.96 -25.04 6.91
CA LEU A 258 -2.61 -24.09 7.80
C LEU A 258 -3.65 -23.25 7.07
N PHE A 259 -4.63 -22.74 7.83
CA PHE A 259 -5.57 -21.76 7.30
C PHE A 259 -4.83 -20.45 6.98
N VAL A 260 -5.07 -19.87 5.80
CA VAL A 260 -4.35 -18.67 5.33
C VAL A 260 -5.19 -17.41 5.59
N HIS A 261 -4.63 -16.47 6.34
CA HIS A 261 -5.23 -15.16 6.59
C HIS A 261 -4.55 -14.09 5.74
N THR A 262 -5.33 -13.40 4.90
CA THR A 262 -4.87 -12.25 4.12
C THR A 262 -5.36 -10.97 4.75
N TYR A 263 -4.46 -10.06 5.13
CA TYR A 263 -4.78 -8.75 5.67
C TYR A 263 -4.38 -7.66 4.68
N ARG A 264 -5.32 -6.80 4.33
CA ARG A 264 -5.09 -5.64 3.46
C ARG A 264 -5.08 -4.38 4.29
N PHE A 265 -3.94 -3.70 4.35
CA PHE A 265 -3.80 -2.45 5.07
C PHE A 265 -4.25 -1.29 4.18
N MET A 266 -5.27 -0.59 4.61
CA MET A 266 -5.88 0.53 3.89
C MET A 266 -5.98 1.73 4.82
N ASN A 267 -5.63 2.91 4.34
CA ASN A 267 -5.98 4.17 4.99
C ASN A 267 -7.26 4.74 4.40
N ASP A 268 -8.01 5.46 5.23
CA ASP A 268 -9.25 6.13 4.84
C ASP A 268 -9.02 7.44 4.06
N GLU A 269 -7.85 7.57 3.43
CA GLU A 269 -7.48 8.70 2.60
C GLU A 269 -7.81 8.47 1.12
N PHE A 270 -7.90 9.57 0.37
CA PHE A 270 -8.40 9.56 -1.00
C PHE A 270 -7.68 8.55 -1.90
N SER A 271 -6.35 8.51 -1.88
CA SER A 271 -5.56 7.69 -2.80
C SER A 271 -5.85 6.18 -2.66
N GLU A 272 -5.85 5.65 -1.44
CA GLU A 272 -6.11 4.22 -1.20
C GLU A 272 -7.60 3.87 -1.32
N ARG A 273 -8.52 4.77 -0.92
CA ARG A 273 -9.96 4.62 -1.21
C ARG A 273 -10.23 4.51 -2.71
N TYR A 274 -9.57 5.35 -3.51
CA TYR A 274 -9.70 5.34 -4.96
C TYR A 274 -9.18 4.02 -5.57
N VAL A 275 -8.02 3.52 -5.12
CA VAL A 275 -7.51 2.20 -5.52
C VAL A 275 -8.51 1.10 -5.20
N LYS A 276 -9.07 1.08 -3.98
CA LYS A 276 -10.07 0.08 -3.55
C LYS A 276 -11.29 0.07 -4.46
N ARG A 277 -11.82 1.26 -4.81
CA ARG A 277 -12.96 1.38 -5.72
C ARG A 277 -12.63 0.85 -7.12
N LYS A 278 -11.45 1.19 -7.66
CA LYS A 278 -10.98 0.69 -8.96
C LYS A 278 -10.81 -0.83 -8.96
N GLN A 279 -10.27 -1.39 -7.90
CA GLN A 279 -10.18 -2.83 -7.71
C GLN A 279 -11.56 -3.49 -7.71
N LYS A 280 -12.52 -2.95 -6.95
CA LYS A 280 -13.90 -3.48 -6.90
C LYS A 280 -14.54 -3.48 -8.28
N MET A 281 -14.50 -2.36 -9.01
CA MET A 281 -15.07 -2.29 -10.37
C MET A 281 -14.40 -3.30 -11.31
N THR A 282 -13.06 -3.37 -11.30
CA THR A 282 -12.30 -4.30 -12.14
C THR A 282 -12.65 -5.75 -11.83
N MET A 283 -12.75 -6.09 -10.53
CA MET A 283 -13.13 -7.42 -10.08
C MET A 283 -14.56 -7.77 -10.52
N SER A 284 -15.53 -6.89 -10.27
CA SER A 284 -16.93 -7.09 -10.66
C SER A 284 -17.09 -7.29 -12.16
N SER A 285 -16.47 -6.43 -12.98
CA SER A 285 -16.50 -6.58 -14.44
C SER A 285 -15.89 -7.91 -14.90
N SER A 286 -14.78 -8.32 -14.28
CA SER A 286 -14.11 -9.57 -14.62
C SER A 286 -14.92 -10.80 -14.21
N CYS A 287 -15.52 -10.79 -13.03
CA CYS A 287 -16.35 -11.88 -12.54
C CYS A 287 -17.60 -12.06 -13.39
N TRP A 288 -18.20 -10.95 -13.82
CA TRP A 288 -19.30 -10.95 -14.77
C TRP A 288 -18.90 -11.61 -16.10
N MET A 289 -17.74 -11.26 -16.66
CA MET A 289 -17.23 -11.91 -17.89
C MET A 289 -16.98 -13.41 -17.72
N ILE A 290 -16.56 -13.83 -16.54
CA ILE A 290 -16.26 -15.23 -16.20
C ILE A 290 -17.54 -16.01 -15.82
N GLN A 291 -18.71 -15.35 -15.78
CA GLN A 291 -19.99 -15.92 -15.36
C GLN A 291 -19.92 -16.54 -13.95
N ARG A 292 -19.25 -15.86 -13.01
CA ARG A 292 -19.19 -16.25 -11.60
C ARG A 292 -19.83 -15.20 -10.71
N ASP A 293 -20.58 -15.69 -9.72
CA ASP A 293 -20.80 -14.98 -8.46
C ASP A 293 -19.53 -15.10 -7.62
N PHE A 294 -18.54 -14.25 -7.87
CA PHE A 294 -17.37 -14.17 -7.00
C PHE A 294 -17.69 -13.19 -5.87
N VAL A 295 -18.02 -13.75 -4.72
CA VAL A 295 -18.20 -13.03 -3.46
C VAL A 295 -16.84 -13.00 -2.76
N ASP A 296 -16.06 -11.94 -3.01
CA ASP A 296 -14.98 -11.59 -2.10
C ASP A 296 -15.59 -10.80 -0.94
N SER A 297 -15.82 -11.49 0.18
CA SER A 297 -16.42 -10.90 1.38
C SER A 297 -15.61 -9.72 1.95
N SER A 298 -14.32 -9.61 1.62
CA SER A 298 -13.46 -8.47 1.98
C SER A 298 -13.78 -7.21 1.15
N LEU A 299 -14.37 -7.37 -0.04
CA LEU A 299 -14.89 -6.30 -0.89
C LEU A 299 -16.39 -6.01 -0.64
N GLU A 300 -17.12 -6.94 -0.01
CA GLU A 300 -18.55 -6.80 0.32
C GLU A 300 -18.84 -5.89 1.52
N ARG A 301 -17.94 -5.82 2.53
CA ARG A 301 -18.08 -4.89 3.68
C ARG A 301 -18.04 -3.39 3.31
N VAL A 302 -18.08 -3.07 2.02
CA VAL A 302 -18.14 -1.71 1.45
C VAL A 302 -19.52 -1.42 0.85
N HIS A 303 -20.53 -2.27 1.06
CA HIS A 303 -21.91 -1.95 0.70
C HIS A 303 -22.49 -0.75 1.46
N GLU A 304 -21.79 -0.23 2.47
CA GLU A 304 -22.24 0.95 3.20
C GLU A 304 -21.84 2.27 2.57
N TRP A 305 -20.84 2.33 1.67
CA TRP A 305 -20.33 3.64 1.21
C TRP A 305 -20.82 4.00 -0.18
N THR A 306 -21.84 4.86 -0.21
CA THR A 306 -22.42 5.45 -1.42
C THR A 306 -21.43 6.41 -2.10
N GLU A 307 -21.67 6.75 -3.37
CA GLU A 307 -20.94 7.85 -4.02
C GLU A 307 -21.06 9.17 -3.22
N GLU A 308 -22.15 9.36 -2.48
CA GLU A 308 -22.36 10.52 -1.61
C GLU A 308 -21.37 10.56 -0.42
N GLU A 309 -20.99 9.41 0.15
CA GLU A 309 -20.00 9.33 1.25
C GLU A 309 -18.54 9.41 0.77
N LEU A 310 -18.28 9.00 -0.48
CA LEU A 310 -16.96 9.13 -1.12
C LEU A 310 -16.66 10.56 -1.60
N PHE A 311 -17.70 11.32 -1.97
CA PHE A 311 -17.58 12.67 -2.58
C PHE A 311 -18.25 13.77 -1.75
N GLY A 312 -18.69 13.50 -0.52
CA GLY A 312 -19.21 14.51 0.41
C GLY A 312 -20.38 15.34 -0.13
N LYS A 313 -21.29 14.75 -0.92
CA LYS A 313 -22.52 15.47 -1.28
C LYS A 313 -23.48 15.40 -0.10
N SER A 314 -23.45 16.41 0.76
CA SER A 314 -24.57 16.67 1.68
C SER A 314 -25.83 16.80 0.84
N LYS A 315 -26.81 15.92 1.06
CA LYS A 315 -28.18 16.22 0.65
C LYS A 315 -28.56 17.53 1.33
N GLU A 316 -28.70 18.60 0.56
CA GLU A 316 -29.58 19.69 0.94
C GLU A 316 -30.95 19.05 1.17
N LEU A 317 -31.35 18.97 2.44
CA LEU A 317 -32.72 18.73 2.84
C LEU A 317 -33.53 19.90 2.28
N ASN A 318 -34.10 19.73 1.10
CA ASN A 318 -35.17 20.60 0.62
C ASN A 318 -36.33 20.49 1.61
N SER A 319 -36.57 21.61 2.30
CA SER A 319 -37.77 21.95 3.06
C SER A 319 -39.03 21.93 2.20
#